data_AF-A0AAX6QMH6-F1
#
_entry.id   AF-A0AAX6QMH6-F1
#
_cell.length_a   1.000
_cell.length_b   1.000
_cell.length_c   1.000
_cell.angle_alpha   90.00
_cell.angle_beta   90.00
_cell.angle_gamma   90.00
#
_symmetry.space_group_name_H-M   'P 1'
#
loop_
_entity.id
_entity.type
_entity.pdbx_description
1 polymer ?
#
loop_
_entity_poly.entity_id
_entity_poly.type
_entity_poly.pdbx_seq_one_letter_code
_entity_poly.pdbx_strand_id
1 'polypeptide(L)'
;MVFFSESLGIPSLRVLAQKLLELLFDYEIEREPLLFHVFSNAGAMVYRYVLELLQTHGRFGHLHVVGAIFDSGPGDSNLVGALRALSVILEHRPAMLRLLLLVAFAVVAVLFHILLVPLTALFHTHFYDRLQDADSLWPELYLYSRADEVVRARDVERMVEARLAHPVLVRSVDFVSSAHVSHLRDYPTYYSSLCVDFMHCCVQS
;
A
#
# COMPACT_ATOMS: atom_id res chain seq x y z
N MET A 1 1.61 8.48 8.53
CA MET A 1 0.36 9.24 8.38
C MET A 1 -0.71 8.43 9.08
N VAL A 2 -1.12 8.88 10.27
CA VAL A 2 -2.07 8.16 11.13
C VAL A 2 -3.46 8.38 10.54
N PHE A 3 -4.18 7.28 10.32
CA PHE A 3 -5.56 7.19 9.87
C PHE A 3 -6.42 8.38 10.31
N PHE A 4 -6.79 9.25 9.36
CA PHE A 4 -7.74 10.32 9.61
C PHE A 4 -9.16 9.79 9.42
N SER A 5 -9.99 9.96 10.45
CA SER A 5 -11.43 9.78 10.41
C SER A 5 -12.06 10.82 9.47
N GLU A 6 -13.13 10.39 8.78
CA GLU A 6 -13.93 11.13 7.79
C GLU A 6 -14.49 12.48 8.29
N SER A 7 -14.37 12.80 9.58
CA SER A 7 -14.96 13.99 10.21
C SER A 7 -14.17 15.30 10.05
N LEU A 8 -12.96 15.30 9.48
CA LEU A 8 -12.07 16.48 9.45
C LEU A 8 -11.91 17.16 8.07
N GLY A 9 -12.79 16.89 7.10
CA GLY A 9 -12.84 17.66 5.85
C GLY A 9 -11.70 17.41 4.85
N ILE A 10 -10.89 16.36 5.06
CA ILE A 10 -9.96 15.82 4.06
C ILE A 10 -10.75 14.82 3.20
N PRO A 11 -10.63 14.82 1.85
CA PRO A 11 -11.31 13.82 1.02
C PRO A 11 -10.94 12.42 1.51
N SER A 12 -11.94 11.59 1.80
CA SER A 12 -11.66 10.22 2.23
C SER A 12 -10.89 9.49 1.12
N LEU A 13 -9.93 8.64 1.49
CA LEU A 13 -9.19 7.82 0.51
C LEU A 13 -10.14 6.97 -0.35
N ARG A 14 -11.34 6.67 0.17
CA ARG A 14 -12.44 6.05 -0.56
C ARG A 14 -12.98 6.94 -1.69
N VAL A 15 -13.19 8.24 -1.47
CA VAL A 15 -13.57 9.20 -2.53
C VAL A 15 -12.47 9.28 -3.58
N LEU A 16 -11.20 9.26 -3.19
CA LEU A 16 -10.09 9.23 -4.15
C LEU A 16 -10.10 7.94 -4.98
N ALA A 17 -10.28 6.78 -4.34
CA ALA A 17 -10.41 5.49 -5.02
C ALA A 17 -11.60 5.48 -5.99
N GLN A 18 -12.75 6.02 -5.58
CA GLN A 18 -13.93 6.14 -6.42
C GLN A 18 -13.65 7.01 -7.65
N LYS A 19 -13.07 8.20 -7.47
CA LYS A 19 -12.71 9.09 -8.59
C LYS A 19 -11.71 8.43 -9.54
N LEU A 20 -10.75 7.67 -9.02
CA LEU A 20 -9.80 6.93 -9.83
C LEU A 20 -10.50 5.89 -10.72
N LEU A 21 -11.47 5.16 -10.17
CA LEU A 21 -12.26 4.19 -10.94
C LEU A 21 -13.21 4.87 -11.92
N GLU A 22 -13.82 6.00 -11.56
CA GLU A 22 -14.68 6.79 -12.45
C GLU A 22 -13.92 7.29 -13.68
N LEU A 23 -12.66 7.71 -13.52
CA LEU A 23 -11.81 8.12 -14.64
C LEU A 23 -11.68 7.02 -15.71
N LEU A 24 -11.69 5.74 -15.34
CA LEU A 24 -11.61 4.64 -16.31
C LEU A 24 -12.80 4.64 -17.28
N PHE A 25 -13.98 5.03 -16.81
CA PHE A 25 -15.17 5.19 -17.66
C PHE A 25 -15.12 6.48 -18.47
N ASP A 26 -14.58 7.56 -17.89
CA ASP A 26 -14.44 8.84 -18.60
C ASP A 26 -13.49 8.72 -19.80
N TYR A 27 -12.51 7.81 -19.73
CA TYR A 27 -11.61 7.46 -20.82
C TYR A 27 -12.08 6.28 -21.70
N GLU A 28 -13.26 5.72 -21.44
CA GLU A 28 -13.84 4.58 -22.18
C GLU A 28 -12.95 3.31 -22.21
N ILE A 29 -12.19 3.07 -21.13
CA ILE A 29 -11.28 1.92 -20.99
C ILE A 29 -11.77 0.91 -19.94
N GLU A 30 -13.02 0.97 -19.49
CA GLU A 30 -13.56 0.09 -18.45
C GLU A 30 -13.59 -1.40 -18.83
N ARG A 31 -13.44 -1.71 -20.13
CA ARG A 31 -13.39 -3.08 -20.67
C ARG A 31 -11.97 -3.57 -20.90
N GLU A 32 -10.98 -2.69 -20.83
CA GLU A 32 -9.59 -3.06 -21.04
C GLU A 32 -9.02 -3.80 -19.83
N PRO A 33 -8.01 -4.68 -20.01
CA PRO A 33 -7.29 -5.28 -18.89
C PRO A 33 -6.65 -4.22 -17.98
N LEU A 34 -6.98 -4.25 -16.70
CA LEU A 34 -6.47 -3.32 -15.70
C LEU A 34 -5.41 -3.96 -14.83
N LEU A 35 -4.24 -3.34 -14.79
CA LEU A 35 -3.15 -3.67 -13.88
C LEU A 35 -2.96 -2.53 -12.89
N PHE A 36 -3.00 -2.82 -11.59
CA PHE A 36 -2.67 -1.83 -10.57
C PHE A 36 -1.18 -1.87 -10.24
N HIS A 37 -0.52 -0.72 -10.21
CA HIS A 37 0.83 -0.58 -9.68
C HIS A 37 0.79 0.34 -8.46
N VAL A 38 0.97 -0.27 -7.29
CA VAL A 38 0.69 0.31 -5.99
C VAL A 38 2.00 0.62 -5.27
N PHE A 39 2.25 1.89 -5.01
CA PHE A 39 3.49 2.35 -4.36
C PHE A 39 3.27 2.65 -2.88
N SER A 40 4.13 2.09 -2.04
CA SER A 40 4.18 2.33 -0.60
C SER A 40 2.86 2.00 0.12
N ASN A 41 2.81 2.29 1.42
CA ASN A 41 1.60 2.11 2.23
C ASN A 41 0.49 3.08 1.86
N ALA A 42 0.82 4.29 1.38
CA ALA A 42 -0.19 5.25 0.93
C ALA A 42 -0.99 4.71 -0.26
N GLY A 43 -0.30 4.15 -1.26
CA GLY A 43 -0.95 3.47 -2.38
C GLY A 43 -1.77 2.27 -1.90
N ALA A 44 -1.21 1.43 -1.01
CA ALA A 44 -1.92 0.26 -0.49
C ALA A 44 -3.22 0.62 0.24
N MET A 45 -3.23 1.73 0.99
CA MET A 45 -4.45 2.24 1.63
C MET A 45 -5.52 2.64 0.61
N VAL A 46 -5.15 3.31 -0.49
CA VAL A 46 -6.09 3.63 -1.58
C VAL A 46 -6.57 2.36 -2.28
N TYR A 47 -5.64 1.45 -2.59
CA TYR A 47 -5.94 0.20 -3.27
C TYR A 47 -6.91 -0.68 -2.47
N ARG A 48 -6.82 -0.70 -1.14
CA ARG A 48 -7.83 -1.36 -0.31
C ARG A 48 -9.26 -0.84 -0.54
N TYR A 49 -9.43 0.47 -0.69
CA TYR A 49 -10.74 1.02 -1.02
C TYR A 49 -11.14 0.73 -2.46
N VAL A 50 -10.18 0.65 -3.39
CA VAL A 50 -10.44 0.16 -4.75
C VAL A 50 -11.04 -1.26 -4.70
N LEU A 51 -10.43 -2.19 -3.96
CA LEU A 51 -10.96 -3.55 -3.79
C LEU A 51 -12.38 -3.55 -3.23
N GLU A 52 -12.62 -2.77 -2.17
CA GLU A 52 -13.95 -2.66 -1.56
C GLU A 52 -15.00 -2.13 -2.55
N LEU A 53 -14.64 -1.13 -3.36
CA LEU A 53 -15.51 -0.56 -4.37
C LEU A 53 -15.78 -1.54 -5.52
N LEU A 54 -14.77 -2.29 -5.98
CA LEU A 54 -14.93 -3.33 -7.00
C LEU A 54 -15.94 -4.41 -6.57
N GLN A 55 -15.99 -4.73 -5.28
CA GLN A 55 -16.92 -5.73 -4.73
C GLN A 55 -18.32 -5.18 -4.43
N THR A 56 -18.40 -3.97 -3.88
CA THR A 56 -19.66 -3.44 -3.31
C THR A 56 -20.44 -2.54 -4.27
N HIS A 57 -19.77 -1.88 -5.22
CA HIS A 57 -20.41 -0.96 -6.14
C HIS A 57 -20.63 -1.63 -7.48
N GLY A 58 -21.91 -1.92 -7.78
CA GLY A 58 -22.29 -2.66 -8.99
C GLY A 58 -21.67 -2.12 -10.28
N ARG A 59 -21.51 -0.79 -10.40
CA ARG A 59 -20.87 -0.14 -11.57
C ARG A 59 -19.40 -0.54 -11.78
N PHE A 60 -18.66 -0.81 -10.71
CA PHE A 60 -17.23 -1.13 -10.80
C PHE A 60 -16.96 -2.63 -10.86
N GLY A 61 -17.94 -3.47 -10.49
CA GLY A 61 -17.78 -4.92 -10.50
C GLY A 61 -17.55 -5.54 -11.89
N HIS A 62 -17.71 -4.78 -12.98
CA HIS A 62 -17.43 -5.23 -14.35
C HIS A 62 -15.98 -4.99 -14.78
N LEU A 63 -15.19 -4.24 -14.00
CA LEU A 63 -13.83 -3.88 -14.37
C LEU A 63 -12.95 -5.13 -14.40
N HIS A 64 -12.22 -5.30 -15.50
CA HIS A 64 -11.39 -6.49 -15.73
C HIS A 64 -9.99 -6.32 -15.12
N VAL A 65 -9.87 -6.56 -13.82
CA VAL A 65 -8.59 -6.50 -13.12
C VAL A 65 -7.79 -7.78 -13.36
N VAL A 66 -6.62 -7.65 -14.01
CA VAL A 66 -5.77 -8.78 -14.38
C VAL A 66 -4.59 -9.00 -13.44
N GLY A 67 -4.25 -8.03 -12.60
CA GLY A 67 -3.19 -8.19 -11.61
C GLY A 67 -2.85 -6.92 -10.84
N ALA A 68 -2.04 -7.09 -9.79
CA ALA A 68 -1.53 -5.99 -8.98
C ALA A 68 -0.03 -6.14 -8.69
N ILE A 69 0.73 -5.06 -8.85
CA ILE A 69 2.12 -4.93 -8.42
C ILE A 69 2.15 -4.04 -7.19
N PHE A 70 2.81 -4.47 -6.13
CA PHE A 70 3.09 -3.67 -4.94
C PHE A 70 4.58 -3.35 -4.89
N ASP A 71 4.92 -2.08 -4.90
CA ASP A 71 6.29 -1.57 -4.76
C ASP A 71 6.46 -0.96 -3.36
N SER A 72 7.40 -1.51 -2.60
CA SER A 72 7.76 -1.04 -1.26
C SER A 72 6.56 -1.04 -0.28
N GLY A 73 5.70 -2.04 -0.39
CA GLY A 73 4.49 -2.21 0.43
C GLY A 73 3.77 -3.52 0.13
N PRO A 74 2.66 -3.81 0.83
CA PRO A 74 2.19 -3.14 2.03
C PRO A 74 2.99 -3.58 3.27
N GLY A 75 3.14 -2.68 4.23
CA GLY A 75 3.74 -2.95 5.53
C GLY A 75 2.78 -2.62 6.66
N ASP A 76 2.86 -3.38 7.75
CA ASP A 76 2.12 -3.11 8.98
C ASP A 76 2.59 -1.78 9.58
N SER A 77 1.79 -0.73 9.37
CA SER A 77 2.04 0.63 9.80
C SER A 77 1.91 0.79 11.32
N ASN A 78 2.84 0.19 12.03
CA ASN A 78 3.09 0.43 13.43
C ASN A 78 3.71 1.83 13.64
N LEU A 79 3.52 2.37 14.85
CA LEU A 79 4.09 3.64 15.31
C LEU A 79 5.60 3.74 15.05
N VAL A 80 6.30 2.60 15.08
CA VAL A 80 7.73 2.51 14.79
C VAL A 80 8.04 2.77 13.31
N GLY A 81 7.26 2.24 12.38
CA GLY A 81 7.38 2.55 10.95
C GLY A 81 7.15 4.03 10.65
N ALA A 82 6.15 4.63 11.29
CA ALA A 82 5.89 6.08 11.16
C ALA A 82 7.04 6.93 11.71
N LEU A 83 7.62 6.56 12.86
CA LEU A 83 8.80 7.22 13.41
C LEU A 83 10.03 7.07 12.51
N ARG A 84 10.23 5.90 11.90
CA ARG A 84 11.33 5.67 10.94
C ARG A 84 11.18 6.54 9.70
N ALA A 85 10.00 6.55 9.09
CA ALA A 85 9.70 7.40 7.94
C ALA A 85 9.96 8.88 8.26
N LEU A 86 9.49 9.35 9.43
CA LEU A 86 9.78 10.71 9.88
C LEU A 86 11.27 10.94 10.12
N SER A 87 11.99 9.95 10.65
CA SER A 87 13.43 10.07 10.89
C SER A 87 14.25 10.19 9.61
N VAL A 88 13.84 9.52 8.53
CA VAL A 88 14.43 9.65 7.19
C VAL A 88 14.14 11.06 6.62
N ILE A 89 12.90 11.54 6.74
CA ILE A 89 12.54 12.92 6.31
C ILE A 89 13.36 13.97 7.06
N LEU A 90 13.64 13.74 8.34
CA LEU A 90 14.38 14.64 9.21
C LEU A 90 15.90 14.40 9.21
N GLU A 91 16.43 13.55 8.33
CA GLU A 91 17.83 13.15 8.33
C GLU A 91 18.79 14.35 8.30
N HIS A 92 18.46 15.37 7.50
CA HIS A 92 19.28 16.58 7.29
C HIS A 92 19.05 17.68 8.35
N ARG A 93 18.31 17.40 9.43
CA ARG A 93 18.00 18.38 10.50
C ARG A 93 18.96 18.26 11.68
N PRO A 94 19.24 19.35 12.41
CA PRO A 94 20.12 19.30 13.58
C PRO A 94 19.57 18.34 14.64
N ALA A 95 20.46 17.60 15.30
CA ALA A 95 20.10 16.46 16.17
C ALA A 95 19.07 16.80 17.25
N MET A 96 19.19 17.96 17.91
CA MET A 96 18.22 18.42 18.91
C MET A 96 16.82 18.62 18.31
N LEU A 97 16.73 19.27 17.14
CA LEU A 97 15.45 19.52 16.48
C LEU A 97 14.84 18.20 15.98
N ARG A 98 15.65 17.32 15.40
CA ARG A 98 15.22 15.98 14.98
C ARG A 98 14.66 15.20 16.17
N LEU A 99 15.35 15.18 17.30
CA LEU A 99 14.89 14.51 18.51
C LEU A 99 13.58 15.13 19.03
N LEU A 100 13.50 16.46 19.12
CA LEU A 100 12.30 17.16 19.56
C LEU A 100 11.08 16.80 18.69
N LEU A 101 11.24 16.82 17.38
CA LEU A 101 10.17 16.52 16.43
C LEU A 101 9.75 15.04 16.49
N LEU A 102 10.69 14.11 16.64
CA LEU A 102 10.40 12.69 16.81
C LEU A 102 9.64 12.42 18.12
N VAL A 103 10.07 13.04 19.22
CA VAL A 103 9.38 12.92 20.53
C VAL A 103 8.00 13.55 20.47
N ALA A 104 7.86 14.74 19.89
CA ALA A 104 6.57 15.39 19.71
C ALA A 104 5.62 14.52 18.87
N PHE A 105 6.11 13.97 17.76
CA PHE A 105 5.32 13.05 16.92
C PHE A 105 4.93 11.78 17.69
N ALA A 106 5.85 11.17 18.45
CA ALA A 106 5.56 9.99 19.26
C ALA A 106 4.49 10.29 20.31
N VAL A 107 4.60 11.39 21.04
CA VAL A 107 3.62 11.81 22.06
C VAL A 107 2.26 12.04 21.43
N VAL A 108 2.19 12.79 20.32
CA VAL A 108 0.94 13.02 19.59
C VAL A 108 0.36 11.70 19.11
N ALA A 109 1.15 10.83 18.49
CA ALA A 109 0.68 9.55 17.97
C ALA A 109 0.20 8.61 19.08
N VAL A 110 0.86 8.58 20.24
CA VAL A 110 0.42 7.80 21.41
C VAL A 110 -0.85 8.37 22.03
N LEU A 111 -0.95 9.70 22.18
CA LEU A 111 -2.17 10.35 22.66
C LEU A 111 -3.35 10.08 21.72
N PHE A 112 -3.14 10.20 20.41
CA PHE A 112 -4.13 9.82 19.40
C PHE A 112 -4.50 8.34 19.49
N HIS A 113 -3.53 7.45 19.70
CA HIS A 113 -3.78 6.01 19.82
C HIS A 113 -4.63 5.71 21.06
N ILE A 114 -4.25 6.20 22.23
CA ILE A 114 -4.98 5.96 23.49
C ILE A 114 -6.38 6.59 23.45
N LEU A 115 -6.54 7.76 22.83
CA LEU A 115 -7.81 8.50 22.82
C LEU A 115 -8.77 8.02 21.72
N LEU A 116 -8.29 7.76 20.50
CA LEU A 116 -9.14 7.50 19.33
C LEU A 116 -9.20 6.04 18.90
N VAL A 117 -8.17 5.22 19.17
CA VAL A 117 -8.20 3.80 18.78
C VAL A 117 -9.24 2.98 19.54
N PRO A 118 -9.44 3.09 20.87
CA PRO A 118 -10.55 2.35 21.50
C PRO A 118 -11.93 2.76 20.97
N LEU A 119 -12.09 4.00 20.46
CA LEU A 119 -13.32 4.48 19.85
C LEU A 119 -13.51 3.96 18.41
N THR A 120 -12.42 3.75 17.66
CA THR A 120 -12.43 3.37 16.23
C THR A 120 -12.17 1.88 15.99
N ALA A 121 -11.57 1.15 16.94
CA ALA A 121 -11.24 -0.27 16.84
C ALA A 121 -12.48 -1.18 16.78
N LEU A 122 -13.65 -0.70 17.21
CA LEU A 122 -14.91 -1.40 17.04
C LEU A 122 -15.43 -1.37 15.59
N PHE A 123 -14.92 -0.47 14.74
CA PHE A 123 -15.46 -0.20 13.41
C PHE A 123 -14.42 -0.22 12.28
N HIS A 124 -13.13 -0.08 12.58
CA HIS A 124 -12.07 0.03 11.58
C HIS A 124 -11.02 -1.08 11.75
N THR A 125 -11.10 -2.05 10.85
CA THR A 125 -10.04 -3.03 10.58
C THR A 125 -8.91 -2.35 9.84
N HIS A 126 -7.68 -2.56 10.29
CA HIS A 126 -6.48 -1.93 9.74
C HIS A 126 -6.33 -2.28 8.25
N PHE A 127 -5.77 -1.38 7.44
CA PHE A 127 -5.74 -1.61 5.99
C PHE A 127 -4.94 -2.87 5.62
N TYR A 128 -3.89 -3.13 6.40
CA TYR A 128 -3.01 -4.28 6.22
C TYR A 128 -3.78 -5.59 6.41
N ASP A 129 -4.49 -5.76 7.53
CA ASP A 129 -5.28 -6.96 7.81
C ASP A 129 -6.32 -7.22 6.72
N ARG A 130 -6.95 -6.15 6.22
CA ARG A 130 -7.94 -6.24 5.16
C ARG A 130 -7.39 -6.55 3.77
N LEU A 131 -6.11 -6.25 3.54
CA LEU A 131 -5.42 -6.69 2.33
C LEU A 131 -4.99 -8.15 2.44
N GLN A 132 -4.65 -8.64 3.64
CA GLN A 132 -4.34 -10.05 3.87
C GLN A 132 -5.55 -10.92 3.50
N ASP A 133 -6.73 -10.54 4.02
CA ASP A 133 -8.00 -11.25 3.81
C ASP A 133 -8.77 -10.80 2.56
N ALA A 134 -8.10 -10.15 1.59
CA ALA A 134 -8.78 -9.65 0.39
C ALA A 134 -9.33 -10.78 -0.48
N ASP A 135 -10.59 -10.67 -0.94
CA ASP A 135 -11.18 -11.68 -1.85
C ASP A 135 -10.71 -11.52 -3.31
N SER A 136 -9.76 -10.62 -3.60
CA SER A 136 -9.16 -10.54 -4.94
C SER A 136 -8.45 -11.84 -5.28
N LEU A 137 -8.70 -12.36 -6.49
CA LEU A 137 -8.14 -13.64 -6.96
C LEU A 137 -7.12 -13.48 -8.09
N TRP A 138 -6.86 -12.25 -8.53
CA TRP A 138 -5.91 -11.99 -9.60
C TRP A 138 -4.46 -12.08 -9.09
N PRO A 139 -3.49 -12.38 -9.99
CA PRO A 139 -2.08 -12.44 -9.64
C PRO A 139 -1.54 -11.17 -8.96
N GLU A 140 -0.60 -11.36 -8.05
CA GLU A 140 0.05 -10.29 -7.26
C GLU A 140 1.59 -10.40 -7.35
N LEU A 141 2.27 -9.27 -7.54
CA LEU A 141 3.73 -9.16 -7.52
C LEU A 141 4.18 -8.18 -6.43
N TYR A 142 5.01 -8.64 -5.50
CA TYR A 142 5.58 -7.82 -4.43
C TYR A 142 7.04 -7.51 -4.69
N LEU A 143 7.36 -6.24 -4.86
CA LEU A 143 8.71 -5.71 -5.03
C LEU A 143 9.10 -4.98 -3.74
N TYR A 144 10.13 -5.46 -3.06
CA TYR A 144 10.56 -4.90 -1.77
C TYR A 144 12.06 -5.02 -1.59
N SER A 145 12.59 -4.46 -0.50
CA SER A 145 14.01 -4.54 -0.17
C SER A 145 14.21 -4.71 1.33
N ARG A 146 15.13 -5.60 1.74
CA ARG A 146 15.58 -5.66 3.14
C ARG A 146 16.27 -4.38 3.62
N ALA A 147 16.77 -3.54 2.72
CA ALA A 147 17.31 -2.21 3.04
C ALA A 147 16.25 -1.09 3.08
N ASP A 148 14.96 -1.39 2.87
CA ASP A 148 13.89 -0.42 3.03
C ASP A 148 13.70 -0.07 4.52
N GLU A 149 14.03 1.18 4.88
CA GLU A 149 13.93 1.68 6.24
C GLU A 149 12.50 2.10 6.64
N VAL A 150 11.61 2.27 5.66
CA VAL A 150 10.24 2.76 5.83
C VAL A 150 9.28 1.58 5.99
N VAL A 151 9.30 0.62 5.06
CA VAL A 151 8.51 -0.62 5.12
C VAL A 151 9.47 -1.78 5.28
N ARG A 152 9.31 -2.55 6.37
CA ARG A 152 10.21 -3.68 6.61
C ARG A 152 9.88 -4.82 5.65
N ALA A 153 10.91 -5.46 5.10
CA ALA A 153 10.79 -6.68 4.31
C ALA A 153 9.90 -7.75 4.98
N ARG A 154 10.07 -7.99 6.28
CA ARG A 154 9.25 -8.96 7.04
C ARG A 154 7.74 -8.68 6.99
N ASP A 155 7.36 -7.40 6.89
CA ASP A 155 5.95 -7.02 6.86
C ASP A 155 5.39 -7.29 5.44
N VAL A 156 6.20 -7.17 4.39
CA VAL A 156 5.83 -7.59 3.03
C VAL A 156 5.79 -9.12 2.91
N GLU A 157 6.79 -9.82 3.46
CA GLU A 157 6.86 -11.29 3.47
C GLU A 157 5.63 -11.90 4.15
N ARG A 158 5.19 -11.34 5.29
CA ARG A 158 3.97 -11.77 5.97
C ARG A 158 2.71 -11.52 5.15
N MET A 159 2.66 -10.46 4.33
CA MET A 159 1.57 -10.24 3.39
C MET A 159 1.58 -11.34 2.33
N VAL A 160 2.74 -11.60 1.71
CA VAL A 160 2.91 -12.67 0.71
C VAL A 160 2.45 -14.02 1.26
N GLU A 161 2.86 -14.38 2.47
CA GLU A 161 2.44 -15.62 3.14
C GLU A 161 0.92 -15.70 3.32
N ALA A 162 0.29 -14.60 3.77
CA ALA A 162 -1.16 -14.55 3.94
C ALA A 162 -1.88 -14.71 2.60
N ARG A 163 -1.42 -14.04 1.55
CA ARG A 163 -2.03 -14.11 0.20
C ARG A 163 -1.85 -15.47 -0.45
N LEU A 164 -0.72 -16.15 -0.23
CA LEU A 164 -0.50 -17.53 -0.67
C LEU A 164 -1.43 -18.56 0.01
N ALA A 165 -2.07 -18.21 1.13
CA ALA A 165 -3.10 -19.05 1.74
C ALA A 165 -4.44 -19.00 0.98
N HIS A 166 -4.61 -18.06 0.06
CA HIS A 166 -5.73 -17.96 -0.88
C HIS A 166 -5.34 -18.58 -2.24
N PRO A 167 -6.31 -18.91 -3.12
CA PRO A 167 -6.02 -19.42 -4.47
C PRO A 167 -5.58 -18.28 -5.41
N VAL A 168 -4.52 -17.57 -5.04
CA VAL A 168 -3.96 -16.40 -5.72
C VAL A 168 -2.53 -16.71 -6.14
N LEU A 169 -2.15 -16.34 -7.37
CA LEU A 169 -0.77 -16.43 -7.81
C LEU A 169 0.03 -15.26 -7.21
N VAL A 170 0.97 -15.55 -6.31
CA VAL A 170 1.81 -14.52 -5.70
C VAL A 170 3.26 -14.71 -6.09
N ARG A 171 3.91 -13.63 -6.55
CA ARG A 171 5.35 -13.54 -6.78
C ARG A 171 5.93 -12.46 -5.88
N SER A 172 7.15 -12.65 -5.40
CA SER A 172 7.83 -11.63 -4.60
C SER A 172 9.33 -11.56 -4.93
N VAL A 173 9.90 -10.36 -4.86
CA VAL A 173 11.31 -10.09 -5.15
C VAL A 173 11.87 -9.13 -4.11
N ASP A 174 12.94 -9.58 -3.45
CA ASP A 174 13.75 -8.76 -2.57
C ASP A 174 14.96 -8.19 -3.31
N PHE A 175 15.03 -6.87 -3.45
CA PHE A 175 16.14 -6.13 -4.06
C PHE A 175 17.35 -5.97 -3.14
N VAL A 176 17.26 -6.43 -1.89
CA VAL A 176 18.32 -6.51 -0.86
C VAL A 176 18.83 -5.15 -0.36
N SER A 177 19.15 -4.21 -1.26
CA SER A 177 19.92 -2.99 -0.94
C SER A 177 19.32 -1.67 -1.41
N SER A 178 18.31 -1.69 -2.29
CA SER A 178 17.64 -0.45 -2.71
C SER A 178 16.83 0.18 -1.56
N ALA A 179 16.76 1.50 -1.55
CA ALA A 179 15.93 2.25 -0.62
C ALA A 179 14.42 2.16 -0.96
N HIS A 180 13.59 2.70 -0.06
CA HIS A 180 12.13 2.79 -0.22
C HIS A 180 11.76 3.44 -1.57
N VAL A 181 10.91 2.78 -2.36
CA VAL A 181 10.38 3.24 -3.67
C VAL A 181 11.51 3.61 -4.65
N SER A 182 12.68 3.00 -4.48
CA SER A 182 13.87 3.29 -5.29
C SER A 182 14.29 2.12 -6.17
N HIS A 183 13.53 1.01 -6.18
CA HIS A 183 13.88 -0.21 -6.93
C HIS A 183 14.09 0.06 -8.42
N LEU A 184 13.19 0.81 -9.07
CA LEU A 184 13.33 1.21 -10.48
C LEU A 184 14.55 2.10 -10.70
N ARG A 185 14.87 2.99 -9.76
CA ARG A 185 16.01 3.91 -9.89
C ARG A 185 17.33 3.16 -9.76
N ASP A 186 17.43 2.28 -8.78
CA ASP A 186 18.66 1.59 -8.43
C ASP A 186 18.90 0.36 -9.34
N TYR A 187 17.83 -0.26 -9.85
CA TYR A 187 17.87 -1.46 -10.69
C TYR A 187 16.93 -1.37 -11.92
N PRO A 188 17.11 -0.39 -12.82
CA PRO A 188 16.12 -0.09 -13.86
C PRO A 188 15.81 -1.26 -14.79
N THR A 189 16.84 -1.92 -15.33
CA THR A 189 16.64 -3.04 -16.27
C THR A 189 15.97 -4.24 -15.61
N TYR A 190 16.40 -4.58 -14.39
CA TYR A 190 15.86 -5.73 -13.66
C TYR A 190 14.44 -5.48 -13.16
N TYR A 191 14.17 -4.28 -12.65
CA TYR A 191 12.83 -3.87 -12.25
C TYR A 191 11.86 -3.90 -13.44
N SER A 192 12.23 -3.28 -14.56
CA SER A 192 11.39 -3.25 -15.74
C SER A 192 11.12 -4.63 -16.31
N SER A 193 12.11 -5.54 -16.32
CA SER A 193 11.87 -6.92 -16.77
C SER A 193 10.86 -7.64 -15.87
N LEU A 194 10.96 -7.50 -14.55
CA LEU A 194 10.01 -8.12 -13.62
C LEU A 194 8.58 -7.61 -13.84
N CYS A 195 8.40 -6.30 -14.01
CA CYS A 195 7.08 -5.71 -14.26
C CYS A 195 6.50 -6.16 -15.61
N VAL A 196 7.32 -6.15 -16.67
CA VAL A 196 6.88 -6.55 -18.01
C VAL A 196 6.55 -8.03 -18.08
N ASP A 197 7.39 -8.89 -17.50
CA ASP A 197 7.15 -10.33 -17.43
C ASP A 197 5.86 -10.64 -16.67
N PHE A 198 5.65 -9.97 -15.53
CA PHE A 198 4.42 -10.13 -14.77
C PHE A 198 3.19 -9.67 -15.54
N MET A 199 3.25 -8.51 -16.19
CA MET A 199 2.16 -8.01 -17.04
C MET A 199 1.83 -9.00 -18.17
N HIS A 200 2.83 -9.59 -18.83
CA HIS A 200 2.61 -10.61 -19.84
C HIS A 200 1.93 -11.86 -19.27
N CYS A 201 2.36 -12.33 -18.09
CA CYS A 201 1.69 -13.43 -17.41
C CYS A 201 0.22 -13.12 -17.10
N CYS A 202 -0.09 -11.93 -16.60
CA CYS A 202 -1.45 -11.52 -16.23
C CYS A 202 -2.41 -11.47 -17.42
N VAL A 203 -1.97 -10.99 -18.59
CA VAL A 203 -2.83 -10.86 -19.78
C VAL A 203 -3.03 -12.20 -20.51
N GLN A 204 -2.15 -13.17 -20.29
CA GLN A 204 -2.23 -14.51 -20.89
C GLN A 204 -2.99 -15.53 -20.03
N SER A 205 -3.30 -15.20 -18.78
CA SER A 205 -3.99 -16.06 -17.80
C SER A 205 -5.51 -15.92 -17.93
#